data_AF-A0A6A0IJB6-F1
#
_entry.id   AF-A0A6A0IJB6-F1
#
_cell.length_a   1.000
_cell.length_b   1.000
_cell.length_c   1.000
_cell.angle_alpha   90.00
_cell.angle_beta   90.00
_cell.angle_gamma   90.00
#
_symmetry.space_group_name_H-M   'P 1'
#
loop_
_entity.id
_entity.type
_entity.pdbx_description
1 polymer ?
#
loop_
_entity_poly.entity_id
_entity_poly.type
_entity_poly.pdbx_seq_one_letter_code
_entity_poly.pdbx_strand_id
1 'polypeptide(L)'
;MRRALAVGVAVLSGAALWGAGAVVALRLLRGEPVAPGGGDTGEAAQATGRVESEERAVLAHVPAGSRTATDEDAEAGPDRDEIARLCGGDYHPYFVRGDLDGDGRLDFAQAFVRERAGERLFDVAVFFGATSGGFRRPVLVETGLDLSAGDLSIDRSLLVVTPDLAGGDVLRYRWDAVRRRFVDADAASAEPDEESPAPSPDDRPRADV
;
A
#
# COMPACT_ATOMS: atom_id res chain seq x y z
N MET A 1 -45.44 -40.28 -26.69
CA MET A 1 -45.32 -40.15 -25.21
C MET A 1 -44.39 -38.97 -24.90
N ARG A 2 -44.87 -37.98 -24.12
CA ARG A 2 -44.16 -36.82 -23.47
C ARG A 2 -43.57 -35.76 -24.43
N ARG A 3 -44.17 -34.56 -24.65
CA ARG A 3 -44.14 -33.27 -23.87
C ARG A 3 -42.70 -32.86 -23.47
N ALA A 4 -42.11 -31.68 -23.75
CA ALA A 4 -42.55 -30.26 -23.72
C ALA A 4 -41.69 -29.39 -24.71
N LEU A 5 -42.15 -28.30 -25.38
CA LEU A 5 -42.48 -26.91 -24.94
C LEU A 5 -41.34 -26.26 -24.12
N ALA A 6 -40.81 -25.04 -24.32
CA ALA A 6 -41.06 -23.84 -25.14
C ALA A 6 -39.76 -22.98 -25.10
N VAL A 7 -39.28 -22.35 -26.19
CA VAL A 7 -39.36 -20.91 -26.55
C VAL A 7 -39.08 -19.91 -25.41
N GLY A 8 -38.12 -19.01 -25.63
CA GLY A 8 -38.04 -17.72 -24.94
C GLY A 8 -36.70 -16.98 -25.10
N VAL A 9 -36.57 -16.14 -26.14
CA VAL A 9 -35.55 -15.08 -26.21
C VAL A 9 -36.00 -13.90 -25.35
N ALA A 10 -35.10 -13.34 -24.55
CA ALA A 10 -35.21 -11.96 -24.06
C ALA A 10 -33.80 -11.35 -23.92
N VAL A 11 -33.51 -10.38 -24.78
CA VAL A 11 -32.51 -9.32 -24.57
C VAL A 11 -33.14 -8.28 -23.67
N LEU A 12 -32.39 -7.71 -22.70
CA LEU A 12 -32.45 -6.30 -22.31
C LEU A 12 -31.38 -5.96 -21.23
N SER A 13 -30.58 -4.94 -21.58
CA SER A 13 -30.11 -3.84 -20.72
C SER A 13 -29.08 -4.06 -19.61
N GLY A 14 -27.85 -3.62 -19.91
CA GLY A 14 -27.12 -2.54 -19.22
C GLY A 14 -27.23 -2.40 -17.69
N ALA A 15 -26.10 -2.62 -17.03
CA ALA A 15 -25.73 -1.90 -15.82
C ALA A 15 -24.21 -1.64 -15.86
N ALA A 16 -23.83 -0.42 -16.19
CA ALA A 16 -22.54 0.13 -15.82
C ALA A 16 -22.59 0.36 -14.30
N LEU A 17 -21.85 -0.44 -13.54
CA LEU A 17 -21.63 -0.22 -12.12
C LEU A 17 -20.16 0.12 -11.92
N TRP A 18 -19.90 1.41 -11.74
CA TRP A 18 -18.77 1.89 -10.98
C TRP A 18 -18.85 1.24 -9.59
N GLY A 19 -17.96 0.31 -9.31
CA GLY A 19 -17.76 -0.26 -7.99
C GLY A 19 -16.39 0.15 -7.51
N ALA A 20 -16.34 1.13 -6.60
CA ALA A 20 -15.19 1.33 -5.72
C ALA A 20 -14.88 -0.03 -5.08
N GLY A 21 -13.71 -0.57 -5.42
CA GLY A 21 -13.30 -1.91 -5.02
C GLY A 21 -13.06 -1.96 -3.53
N ALA A 22 -13.89 -2.75 -2.84
CA ALA A 22 -13.69 -3.14 -1.47
C ALA A 22 -12.30 -3.77 -1.28
N VAL A 23 -11.48 -3.17 -0.40
CA VAL A 23 -10.33 -3.84 0.20
C VAL A 23 -10.63 -4.04 1.68
N VAL A 24 -11.46 -5.05 1.97
CA VAL A 24 -11.60 -5.59 3.32
C VAL A 24 -10.92 -6.96 3.30
N ALA A 25 -9.70 -7.01 3.81
CA ALA A 25 -8.95 -8.25 3.96
C ALA A 25 -9.64 -9.14 5.02
N LEU A 26 -10.21 -10.25 4.56
CA LEU A 26 -10.86 -11.28 5.35
C LEU A 26 -9.85 -12.00 6.27
N ARG A 27 -9.81 -11.62 7.55
CA ARG A 27 -9.00 -12.30 8.59
C ARG A 27 -9.85 -13.11 9.57
N LEU A 28 -10.82 -13.91 9.08
CA LEU A 28 -11.73 -14.69 9.92
C LEU A 28 -11.93 -16.15 9.48
N LEU A 29 -10.88 -16.89 9.10
CA LEU A 29 -11.00 -18.33 8.83
C LEU A 29 -9.86 -19.23 9.31
N ARG A 30 -9.04 -18.81 10.29
CA ARG A 30 -8.18 -19.75 11.03
C ARG A 30 -8.16 -19.39 12.50
N GLY A 31 -8.96 -20.12 13.28
CA GLY A 31 -8.89 -20.08 14.74
C GLY A 31 -7.59 -20.73 15.21
N GLU A 32 -6.70 -19.92 15.75
CA GLU A 32 -5.65 -20.38 16.67
C GLU A 32 -5.81 -19.63 18.00
N PRO A 33 -5.71 -20.30 19.15
CA PRO A 33 -5.86 -19.66 20.45
C PRO A 33 -4.63 -18.79 20.76
N VAL A 34 -4.85 -17.48 20.93
CA VAL A 34 -3.86 -16.58 21.51
C VAL A 34 -3.73 -16.90 23.00
N ALA A 35 -2.56 -17.38 23.41
CA ALA A 35 -2.21 -17.52 24.81
C ALA A 35 -1.99 -16.14 25.46
N PRO A 36 -2.43 -15.90 26.71
CA PRO A 36 -2.21 -14.62 27.38
C PRO A 36 -0.78 -14.56 27.94
N GLY A 37 0.09 -13.81 27.26
CA GLY A 37 1.41 -13.43 27.77
C GLY A 37 1.33 -12.04 28.40
N GLY A 38 1.30 -11.98 29.74
CA GLY A 38 1.42 -10.73 30.49
C GLY A 38 2.84 -10.18 30.47
N GLY A 39 2.96 -8.85 30.39
CA GLY A 39 4.23 -8.15 30.46
C GLY A 39 4.05 -6.65 30.26
N ASP A 40 3.93 -5.95 31.37
CA ASP A 40 3.85 -4.49 31.51
C ASP A 40 5.05 -3.78 30.84
N THR A 41 4.84 -3.21 29.65
CA THR A 41 5.74 -2.26 28.96
C THR A 41 4.92 -1.23 28.14
N GLY A 42 3.68 -0.99 28.59
CA GLY A 42 2.52 -0.91 27.69
C GLY A 42 2.26 0.37 26.92
N GLU A 43 2.92 1.50 27.14
CA GLU A 43 2.41 2.76 26.54
C GLU A 43 3.02 3.07 25.15
N ALA A 44 4.33 2.86 24.96
CA ALA A 44 4.99 3.15 23.68
C ALA A 44 4.83 2.02 22.63
N ALA A 45 4.73 0.77 23.09
CA ALA A 45 4.53 -0.39 22.20
C ALA A 45 3.10 -0.43 21.62
N GLN A 46 2.11 0.12 22.34
CA GLN A 46 0.73 0.22 21.85
C GLN A 46 0.57 1.29 20.79
N ALA A 47 1.32 2.40 20.86
CA ALA A 47 1.20 3.53 19.93
C ALA A 47 1.76 3.27 18.51
N THR A 48 2.43 2.14 18.29
CA THR A 48 3.09 1.83 17.01
C THR A 48 2.75 0.45 16.46
N GLY A 49 2.08 -0.40 17.26
CA GLY A 49 1.72 -1.76 16.90
C GLY A 49 2.89 -2.73 16.71
N ARG A 50 4.14 -2.32 16.98
CA ARG A 50 5.36 -3.11 16.74
C ARG A 50 5.69 -4.07 17.88
N VAL A 51 6.28 -5.20 17.53
CA VAL A 51 6.90 -6.13 18.51
C VAL A 51 8.39 -5.79 18.71
N GLU A 52 8.99 -6.34 19.76
CA GLU A 52 10.37 -6.00 20.17
C GLU A 52 11.42 -6.18 19.04
N SER A 53 11.29 -7.22 18.21
CA SER A 53 12.22 -7.45 17.10
C SER A 53 12.13 -6.39 16.00
N GLU A 54 10.93 -5.87 15.73
CA GLU A 54 10.68 -4.82 14.75
C GLU A 54 11.14 -3.48 15.30
N GLU A 55 10.82 -3.18 16.56
CA GLU A 55 11.29 -1.97 17.24
C GLU A 55 12.81 -1.88 17.23
N ARG A 56 13.50 -2.99 17.54
CA ARG A 56 14.96 -3.06 17.47
C ARG A 56 15.49 -2.82 16.07
N ALA A 57 14.82 -3.37 15.04
CA ALA A 57 15.22 -3.19 13.65
C ALA A 57 15.05 -1.74 13.18
N VAL A 58 13.93 -1.11 13.55
CA VAL A 58 13.62 0.30 13.26
C VAL A 58 14.63 1.20 13.95
N LEU A 59 14.84 1.06 15.27
CA LEU A 59 15.78 1.87 16.04
C LEU A 59 17.22 1.79 15.51
N ALA A 60 17.63 0.62 15.01
CA ALA A 60 18.96 0.44 14.42
C ALA A 60 19.14 1.16 13.06
N HIS A 61 18.06 1.56 12.39
CA HIS A 61 18.08 2.07 11.02
C HIS A 61 17.26 3.34 10.80
N VAL A 62 16.89 4.06 11.86
CA VAL A 62 16.24 5.37 11.72
C VAL A 62 17.13 6.28 10.85
N PRO A 63 16.62 6.82 9.74
CA PRO A 63 17.41 7.70 8.89
C PRO A 63 17.86 8.96 9.64
N ALA A 64 19.05 9.46 9.32
CA ALA A 64 19.59 10.64 9.98
C ALA A 64 18.69 11.87 9.74
N GLY A 65 18.32 12.56 10.81
CA GLY A 65 17.41 13.72 10.76
C GLY A 65 15.93 13.34 10.65
N SER A 66 15.59 12.06 10.75
CA SER A 66 14.22 11.56 10.81
C SER A 66 13.88 11.00 12.18
N ARG A 67 12.58 10.85 12.46
CA ARG A 67 12.08 9.96 13.52
C ARG A 67 11.08 8.97 12.93
N THR A 68 10.76 7.92 13.67
CA THR A 68 9.66 7.03 13.31
C THR A 68 8.34 7.81 13.28
N ALA A 69 7.53 7.61 12.24
CA ALA A 69 6.16 8.09 12.22
C ALA A 69 5.28 7.26 13.16
N THR A 70 4.37 7.92 13.87
CA THR A 70 3.44 7.32 14.84
C THR A 70 2.02 7.74 14.52
N ASP A 71 1.04 7.11 15.17
CA ASP A 71 -0.38 7.42 14.94
C ASP A 71 -0.72 8.90 15.24
N GLU A 72 0.10 9.59 16.05
CA GLU A 72 -0.04 11.03 16.33
C GLU A 72 0.35 11.93 15.14
N ASP A 73 1.07 11.40 14.15
CA ASP A 73 1.40 12.13 12.93
C ASP A 73 0.23 12.17 11.93
N ALA A 74 -0.78 11.35 12.16
CA ALA A 74 -1.93 11.21 11.31
C ALA A 74 -2.95 12.33 11.55
N GLU A 75 -3.42 12.93 10.46
CA GLU A 75 -4.57 13.80 10.49
C GLU A 75 -5.84 12.99 10.77
N ALA A 76 -6.69 13.54 11.65
CA ALA A 76 -8.00 12.99 11.90
C ALA A 76 -8.92 13.23 10.69
N GLY A 77 -9.72 12.22 10.35
CA GLY A 77 -10.62 12.30 9.21
C GLY A 77 -11.65 11.16 9.22
N PRO A 78 -12.81 11.34 8.56
CA PRO A 78 -13.90 10.36 8.60
C PRO A 78 -13.48 9.00 8.04
N ASP A 79 -12.71 8.98 6.95
CA ASP A 79 -12.25 7.73 6.31
C ASP A 79 -11.29 6.96 7.23
N ARG A 80 -10.36 7.67 7.87
CA ARG A 80 -9.45 7.08 8.87
C ARG A 80 -10.23 6.56 10.08
N ASP A 81 -11.17 7.33 10.59
CA ASP A 81 -12.01 6.93 11.72
C ASP A 81 -12.83 5.68 11.40
N GLU A 82 -13.32 5.54 10.17
CA GLU A 82 -14.03 4.36 9.71
C GLU A 82 -13.10 3.13 9.68
N ILE A 83 -11.90 3.27 9.09
CA ILE A 83 -10.90 2.18 9.05
C ILE A 83 -10.51 1.77 10.47
N ALA A 84 -10.19 2.74 11.35
CA ALA A 84 -9.85 2.48 12.74
C ALA A 84 -10.99 1.76 13.49
N ARG A 85 -12.26 2.08 13.22
CA ARG A 85 -13.41 1.36 13.80
C ARG A 85 -13.52 -0.08 13.30
N LEU A 86 -13.26 -0.31 12.01
CA LEU A 86 -13.33 -1.64 11.39
C LEU A 86 -12.18 -2.55 11.86
N CYS A 87 -10.98 -1.98 12.01
CA CYS A 87 -9.78 -2.68 12.45
C CYS A 87 -9.62 -2.74 13.97
N GLY A 88 -10.34 -1.90 14.72
CA GLY A 88 -10.15 -1.75 16.16
C GLY A 88 -8.81 -1.09 16.50
N GLY A 89 -8.26 -1.44 17.67
CA GLY A 89 -6.98 -0.90 18.16
C GLY A 89 -5.72 -1.38 17.42
N ASP A 90 -5.88 -2.17 16.35
CA ASP A 90 -4.77 -2.76 15.59
C ASP A 90 -4.43 -1.96 14.31
N TYR A 91 -5.12 -0.84 14.05
CA TYR A 91 -4.85 0.03 12.91
C TYR A 91 -3.72 1.02 13.21
N HIS A 92 -2.63 0.92 12.46
CA HIS A 92 -1.49 1.82 12.53
C HIS A 92 -1.14 2.32 11.12
N PRO A 93 -1.44 3.59 10.76
CA PRO A 93 -1.35 4.06 9.38
C PRO A 93 0.07 4.06 8.81
N TYR A 94 1.09 4.07 9.67
CA TYR A 94 2.49 4.18 9.26
C TYR A 94 3.29 2.90 9.40
N PHE A 95 2.61 1.78 9.67
CA PHE A 95 3.24 0.50 9.91
C PHE A 95 2.35 -0.67 9.47
N VAL A 96 2.86 -1.54 8.60
CA VAL A 96 2.12 -2.70 8.11
C VAL A 96 3.04 -3.90 7.93
N ARG A 97 2.51 -5.11 8.16
CA ARG A 97 3.23 -6.39 8.06
C ARG A 97 2.69 -7.24 6.91
N GLY A 98 3.58 -7.98 6.25
CA GLY A 98 3.22 -8.88 5.15
C GLY A 98 4.38 -9.76 4.70
N ASP A 99 4.25 -10.36 3.52
CA ASP A 99 5.33 -11.10 2.84
C ASP A 99 5.51 -10.47 1.46
N LEU A 100 6.42 -9.50 1.37
CA LEU A 100 6.59 -8.60 0.22
C LEU A 100 7.56 -9.18 -0.81
N ASP A 101 8.45 -10.09 -0.43
CA ASP A 101 9.32 -10.80 -1.36
C ASP A 101 8.91 -12.26 -1.65
N GLY A 102 7.87 -12.76 -0.98
CA GLY A 102 7.30 -14.09 -1.20
C GLY A 102 8.16 -15.21 -0.63
N ASP A 103 9.04 -14.91 0.32
CA ASP A 103 9.96 -15.87 0.93
C ASP A 103 9.35 -16.66 2.10
N GLY A 104 8.09 -16.34 2.46
CA GLY A 104 7.33 -16.96 3.54
C GLY A 104 7.70 -16.47 4.94
N ARG A 105 8.60 -15.49 5.06
CA ARG A 105 8.92 -14.80 6.31
C ARG A 105 8.12 -13.50 6.41
N LEU A 106 8.01 -13.02 7.63
CA LEU A 106 7.36 -11.75 7.90
C LEU A 106 8.31 -10.61 7.52
N ASP A 107 7.80 -9.72 6.67
CA ASP A 107 8.34 -8.41 6.37
C ASP A 107 7.45 -7.33 6.99
N PHE A 108 7.95 -6.11 7.05
CA PHE A 108 7.11 -4.95 7.36
C PHE A 108 7.56 -3.69 6.63
N ALA A 109 6.62 -2.77 6.43
CA ALA A 109 6.88 -1.41 5.99
C ALA A 109 6.72 -0.44 7.16
N GLN A 110 7.56 0.60 7.17
CA GLN A 110 7.56 1.66 8.17
C GLN A 110 7.73 3.01 7.49
N ALA A 111 6.89 3.99 7.83
CA ALA A 111 7.14 5.37 7.49
C ALA A 111 8.00 6.09 8.54
N PHE A 112 8.87 6.98 8.08
CA PHE A 112 9.69 7.86 8.89
C PHE A 112 9.33 9.29 8.53
N VAL A 113 9.27 10.16 9.53
CA VAL A 113 8.97 11.57 9.30
C VAL A 113 10.23 12.41 9.39
N ARG A 114 10.35 13.36 8.46
CA ARG A 114 11.32 14.45 8.47
C ARG A 114 10.59 15.78 8.47
N GLU A 115 10.99 16.62 9.41
CA GLU A 115 10.61 18.03 9.42
C GLU A 115 11.65 18.81 8.60
N ARG A 116 11.21 19.46 7.52
CA ARG A 116 12.09 20.28 6.67
C ARG A 116 11.37 21.58 6.33
N ALA A 117 11.96 22.71 6.73
CA ALA A 117 11.43 24.04 6.42
C ALA A 117 9.96 24.28 6.85
N GLY A 118 9.50 23.59 7.90
CA GLY A 118 8.11 23.67 8.39
C GLY A 118 7.14 22.73 7.69
N GLU A 119 7.62 21.94 6.73
CA GLU A 119 6.87 20.87 6.10
C GLU A 119 7.22 19.53 6.73
N ARG A 120 6.19 18.73 6.95
CA ARG A 120 6.29 17.36 7.45
C ARG A 120 6.23 16.41 6.26
N LEU A 121 7.33 15.72 6.00
CA LEU A 121 7.43 14.78 4.89
C LEU A 121 7.74 13.37 5.39
N PHE A 122 7.22 12.38 4.69
CA PHE A 122 7.32 10.97 5.04
C PHE A 122 8.21 10.23 4.03
N ASP A 123 9.09 9.39 4.56
CA ASP A 123 9.90 8.45 3.80
C ASP A 123 9.48 7.02 4.20
N VAL A 124 9.17 6.16 3.23
CA VAL A 124 8.68 4.79 3.48
C VAL A 124 9.79 3.78 3.19
N ALA A 125 10.04 2.87 4.12
CA ALA A 125 11.02 1.81 3.93
C ALA A 125 10.48 0.45 4.35
N VAL A 126 10.98 -0.61 3.71
CA VAL A 126 10.62 -2.00 3.98
C VAL A 126 11.78 -2.74 4.61
N PHE A 127 11.47 -3.48 5.67
CA PHE A 127 12.38 -4.36 6.40
C PHE A 127 12.05 -5.81 6.05
N PHE A 128 12.96 -6.48 5.34
CA PHE A 128 12.80 -7.89 4.98
C PHE A 128 13.21 -8.82 6.13
N GLY A 129 12.42 -9.86 6.37
CA GLY A 129 12.73 -10.91 7.33
C GLY A 129 14.07 -11.59 7.03
N ALA A 130 14.87 -11.85 8.07
CA ALA A 130 16.15 -12.53 7.93
C ALA A 130 16.07 -14.01 8.33
N THR A 131 16.78 -14.89 7.61
CA THR A 131 16.85 -16.33 7.93
C THR A 131 17.48 -16.60 9.30
N SER A 132 18.35 -15.71 9.79
CA SER A 132 18.96 -15.78 11.12
C SER A 132 18.01 -15.35 12.26
N GLY A 133 16.76 -14.98 11.94
CA GLY A 133 15.89 -14.22 12.82
C GLY A 133 16.15 -12.71 12.74
N GLY A 134 15.11 -11.93 13.06
CA GLY A 134 15.13 -10.47 12.95
C GLY A 134 14.93 -9.99 11.50
N PHE A 135 15.46 -8.80 11.21
CA PHE A 135 15.25 -8.11 9.95
C PHE A 135 16.56 -7.62 9.33
N ARG A 136 16.59 -7.57 8.01
CA ARG A 136 17.69 -7.03 7.22
C ARG A 136 17.68 -5.50 7.26
N ARG A 137 18.76 -4.87 6.80
CA ARG A 137 18.80 -3.42 6.55
C ARG A 137 17.61 -3.04 5.65
N PRO A 138 16.87 -1.96 5.96
CA PRO A 138 15.69 -1.61 5.20
C PRO A 138 16.03 -1.15 3.79
N VAL A 139 15.09 -1.36 2.89
CA VAL A 139 15.10 -0.82 1.53
C VAL A 139 14.12 0.35 1.48
N LEU A 140 14.62 1.51 1.06
CA LEU A 140 13.79 2.69 0.84
C LEU A 140 12.88 2.46 -0.37
N VAL A 141 11.59 2.74 -0.20
CA VAL A 141 10.57 2.61 -1.23
C VAL A 141 10.31 3.95 -1.88
N GLU A 142 9.99 4.95 -1.06
CA GLU A 142 9.61 6.28 -1.51
C GLU A 142 10.02 7.34 -0.47
N THR A 143 10.24 8.58 -0.92
CA THR A 143 10.68 9.70 -0.08
C THR A 143 9.93 10.97 -0.34
N GLY A 144 9.80 11.81 0.70
CA GLY A 144 9.23 13.14 0.54
C GLY A 144 7.72 13.14 0.29
N LEU A 145 7.02 12.12 0.77
CA LEU A 145 5.57 12.02 0.65
C LEU A 145 4.87 12.94 1.64
N ASP A 146 3.73 13.48 1.22
CA ASP A 146 2.71 13.89 2.17
C ASP A 146 1.82 12.67 2.48
N LEU A 147 1.86 12.22 3.72
CA LEU A 147 1.17 11.01 4.19
C LEU A 147 0.39 11.31 5.49
N SER A 148 0.20 12.58 5.86
CA SER A 148 -0.52 12.95 7.10
C SER A 148 -1.98 12.50 7.04
N ALA A 149 -2.63 12.64 5.88
CA ALA A 149 -4.00 12.19 5.61
C ALA A 149 -4.08 10.72 5.12
N GLY A 150 -2.92 10.06 5.00
CA GLY A 150 -2.78 8.78 4.30
C GLY A 150 -2.50 7.57 5.19
N ASP A 151 -2.23 6.45 4.55
CA ASP A 151 -1.77 5.23 5.22
C ASP A 151 -0.93 4.29 4.34
N LEU A 152 -0.41 3.26 4.99
CA LEU A 152 0.25 2.11 4.40
C LEU A 152 -0.65 0.88 4.55
N SER A 153 -0.78 0.12 3.47
CA SER A 153 -1.41 -1.20 3.50
C SER A 153 -0.66 -2.19 2.62
N ILE A 154 -1.03 -3.47 2.70
CA ILE A 154 -0.47 -4.53 1.85
C ILE A 154 -1.60 -5.27 1.16
N ASP A 155 -1.50 -5.39 -0.17
CA ASP A 155 -2.33 -6.29 -0.97
C ASP A 155 -1.46 -7.41 -1.56
N ARG A 156 -1.61 -8.62 -1.00
CA ARG A 156 -0.76 -9.79 -1.29
C ARG A 156 0.72 -9.49 -1.01
N SER A 157 1.48 -9.16 -2.06
CA SER A 157 2.92 -8.82 -2.00
C SER A 157 3.20 -7.42 -2.58
N LEU A 158 2.16 -6.59 -2.69
CA LEU A 158 2.29 -5.18 -3.03
C LEU A 158 2.24 -4.36 -1.74
N LEU A 159 3.20 -3.46 -1.58
CA LEU A 159 3.08 -2.36 -0.65
C LEU A 159 2.22 -1.30 -1.31
N VAL A 160 1.12 -0.95 -0.66
CA VAL A 160 0.19 0.09 -1.09
C VAL A 160 0.42 1.31 -0.20
N VAL A 161 0.67 2.44 -0.84
CA VAL A 161 0.80 3.74 -0.19
C VAL A 161 -0.37 4.58 -0.64
N THR A 162 -1.20 5.01 0.30
CA THR A 162 -2.34 5.89 0.06
C THR A 162 -1.98 7.26 0.64
N PRO A 163 -1.56 8.26 -0.16
CA PRO A 163 -1.16 9.57 0.37
C PRO A 163 -2.27 10.30 1.11
N ASP A 164 -3.50 10.21 0.60
CA ASP A 164 -4.70 10.81 1.16
C ASP A 164 -5.87 9.82 1.06
N LEU A 165 -6.42 9.40 2.20
CA LEU A 165 -7.54 8.47 2.28
C LEU A 165 -8.84 9.02 1.68
N ALA A 166 -9.02 10.34 1.70
CA ALA A 166 -10.17 10.99 1.05
C ALA A 166 -9.96 11.16 -0.46
N GLY A 167 -8.71 11.03 -0.91
CA GLY A 167 -8.30 11.11 -2.29
C GLY A 167 -8.53 9.81 -3.07
N GLY A 168 -8.19 9.87 -4.37
CA GLY A 168 -8.18 8.69 -5.24
C GLY A 168 -6.77 8.17 -5.55
N ASP A 169 -5.73 8.88 -5.10
CA ASP A 169 -4.35 8.58 -5.42
C ASP A 169 -3.87 7.39 -4.59
N VAL A 170 -3.34 6.38 -5.28
CA VAL A 170 -2.81 5.16 -4.66
C VAL A 170 -1.56 4.75 -5.43
N LEU A 171 -0.46 4.58 -4.70
CA LEU A 171 0.81 4.10 -5.26
C LEU A 171 1.00 2.64 -4.86
N ARG A 172 1.31 1.78 -5.85
CA ARG A 172 1.54 0.35 -5.61
C ARG A 172 2.96 -0.02 -5.94
N TYR A 173 3.67 -0.56 -4.96
CA TYR A 173 5.06 -0.95 -5.12
C TYR A 173 5.21 -2.46 -5.01
N ARG A 174 5.89 -3.03 -6.00
CA ARG A 174 6.28 -4.45 -6.03
C ARG A 174 7.78 -4.59 -5.80
N TRP A 175 8.18 -5.60 -5.04
CA TRP A 175 9.58 -5.97 -4.93
C TRP A 175 10.13 -6.56 -6.23
N ASP A 176 11.20 -5.97 -6.76
CA ASP A 176 12.00 -6.53 -7.84
C ASP A 176 13.23 -7.21 -7.26
N ALA A 177 13.20 -8.55 -7.19
CA ALA A 177 14.28 -9.35 -6.62
C ALA A 177 15.59 -9.25 -7.42
N VAL A 178 15.52 -8.99 -8.74
CA VAL A 178 16.69 -8.87 -9.61
C VAL A 178 17.39 -7.54 -9.37
N ARG A 179 16.61 -6.45 -9.34
CA ARG A 179 17.12 -5.09 -9.13
C ARG A 179 17.30 -4.73 -7.65
N ARG A 180 16.80 -5.57 -6.75
CA ARG A 180 16.81 -5.41 -5.29
C ARG A 180 16.25 -4.06 -4.84
N ARG A 181 15.14 -3.66 -5.45
CA ARG A 181 14.42 -2.42 -5.13
C ARG A 181 12.93 -2.59 -5.34
N PHE A 182 12.15 -1.70 -4.74
CA PHE A 182 10.74 -1.56 -5.09
C PHE A 182 10.59 -0.82 -6.42
N VAL A 183 9.61 -1.25 -7.21
CA VAL A 183 9.22 -0.60 -8.47
C VAL A 183 7.73 -0.34 -8.44
N ASP A 184 7.32 0.78 -9.04
CA ASP A 184 5.91 1.08 -9.28
C ASP A 184 5.28 -0.04 -10.14
N ALA A 185 4.25 -0.68 -9.59
CA ALA A 185 3.53 -1.78 -10.22
C ALA A 185 2.56 -1.28 -11.30
N ASP A 186 2.06 -0.06 -11.16
CA ASP A 186 1.09 0.54 -12.07
C ASP A 186 1.82 1.17 -13.28
N ALA A 187 3.05 1.68 -13.10
CA ALA A 187 3.91 2.14 -14.21
C ALA A 187 4.26 1.05 -15.23
N ALA A 188 4.27 -0.23 -14.84
CA ALA A 188 4.54 -1.34 -15.75
C ALA A 188 3.35 -1.69 -16.66
N SER A 189 2.16 -1.15 -16.37
CA SER A 189 0.93 -1.35 -17.14
C SER A 189 0.61 -0.17 -18.07
N ALA A 190 1.35 0.94 -17.95
CA ALA A 190 1.35 1.98 -18.95
C ALA A 190 2.09 1.44 -20.19
N GLU A 191 1.33 0.82 -21.09
CA GLU A 191 1.78 0.60 -22.47
C GLU A 191 2.43 1.92 -22.96
N PRO A 192 3.64 1.90 -23.52
CA PRO A 192 4.14 3.09 -24.19
C PRO A 192 3.11 3.44 -25.25
N ASP A 193 2.60 4.68 -25.26
CA ASP A 193 1.70 5.16 -26.31
C ASP A 193 2.29 4.77 -27.67
N GLU A 194 1.75 3.72 -28.29
CA GLU A 194 2.11 3.36 -29.66
C GLU A 194 1.65 4.52 -30.53
N GLU A 195 2.65 5.24 -31.03
CA GLU A 195 2.62 5.91 -32.33
C GLU A 195 1.50 6.96 -32.46
N SER A 196 1.85 8.21 -32.11
CA SER A 196 1.23 9.36 -32.78
C SER A 196 1.23 9.06 -34.29
N PRO A 197 0.05 8.96 -34.95
CA PRO A 197 0.02 8.64 -36.37
C PRO A 197 0.83 9.70 -37.09
N ALA A 198 1.85 9.25 -37.83
CA ALA A 198 2.69 10.15 -38.61
C ALA A 198 1.82 11.10 -39.44
N PRO A 199 2.13 12.41 -39.51
CA PRO A 199 1.34 13.32 -40.31
C PRO A 199 1.31 12.84 -41.77
N SER A 200 0.10 12.70 -42.32
CA SER A 200 -0.12 12.35 -43.71
C SER A 200 0.69 13.28 -44.63
N PRO A 201 1.35 12.79 -45.68
CA PRO A 201 2.28 13.56 -46.52
C PRO A 201 1.63 14.63 -47.43
N ASP A 202 0.39 15.05 -47.14
CA ASP A 202 -0.43 15.88 -48.04
C ASP A 202 -0.50 17.38 -47.68
N ASP A 203 0.18 17.82 -46.61
CA ASP A 203 0.27 19.25 -46.23
C ASP A 203 1.49 19.95 -46.84
N ARG A 204 1.72 19.78 -48.16
CA ARG A 204 2.62 20.69 -48.89
C ARG A 204 1.78 21.80 -49.53
N PRO A 205 1.99 23.08 -49.17
CA PRO A 205 1.31 24.17 -49.86
C PRO A 205 1.73 24.13 -51.34
N ARG A 206 0.73 24.06 -52.23
CA ARG A 206 0.94 24.31 -53.65
C ARG A 206 1.50 25.72 -53.78
N ALA A 207 2.74 25.82 -54.24
CA ALA A 207 3.29 27.08 -54.68
C ALA A 207 2.51 27.49 -55.94
N ASP A 208 1.74 28.57 -55.83
CA ASP A 208 1.12 29.24 -56.97
C ASP A 208 2.24 29.77 -57.88
N VAL A 209 2.14 29.44 -59.17
CA VAL A 209 2.95 30.00 -60.28
C VAL A 209 2.01 30.80 -61.17
#